data_AF-A0A7S3F5U2-F1
#
_entry.id   AF-A0A7S3F5U2-F1
#
_cell.length_a   1.000
_cell.length_b   1.000
_cell.length_c   1.000
_cell.angle_alpha   90.00
_cell.angle_beta   90.00
_cell.angle_gamma   90.00
#
_symmetry.space_group_name_H-M   'P 1'
#
loop_
_entity.id
_entity.type
_entity.pdbx_description
1 polymer ?
#
loop_
_entity_poly.entity_id
_entity_poly.type
_entity_poly.pdbx_seq_one_letter_code
_entity_poly.pdbx_strand_id
1 'polypeptide(L)'
;RFIMRGLNTSEEVLREAKLYGDVIFVRAQGELHRNVGPLKSLVLWFQCAAVAWPAAQLIGKADDDVYLHRSGVEAHLRGSLDALRGSSTPMLYWGMMETWRWDAGTHRPASADRFMYKFGGGRGINKCIYRVGWRAVRMSHPYYAPRNLTNANQHTSGASGRRLSRVKPEPTQDPKLIQTIGPIHYAKGPVYFVSTELVRQVVNDPSWRRRVDEVCTHATESVQGVTHSSTRPRPYEDVFTGLSLALAAVGDNLAFVHMGVATFGEPWGTYSGMRNSTLCWHDKVKNADRIFRMHRWASLNHCQPPRVVLNCTLDQPTPFISCTGARWQKCRAVHNSTSCPKTVTRAAVDAFRGMPIIEPKRRRTKVAVTNAAIV
;
A
#
# COMPACT_ATOMS: atom_id res chain seq x y z
N ARG A 1 11.60 -0.66 14.46
CA ARG A 1 12.86 0.00 14.03
C ARG A 1 12.52 1.12 13.06
N PHE A 2 13.27 2.21 13.06
CA PHE A 2 13.10 3.30 12.09
C PHE A 2 13.96 3.04 10.86
N ILE A 3 13.40 3.30 9.68
CA ILE A 3 14.14 3.18 8.42
C ILE A 3 14.47 4.58 7.94
N MET A 4 15.76 4.85 7.77
CA MET A 4 16.27 6.13 7.34
C MET A 4 17.21 5.97 6.15
N ARG A 5 17.28 7.00 5.31
CA ARG A 5 18.26 7.07 4.21
C ARG A 5 19.60 7.49 4.81
N GLY A 6 20.68 6.77 4.51
CA GLY A 6 21.96 6.86 5.23
C GLY A 6 23.08 7.67 4.57
N LEU A 7 22.98 8.01 3.28
CA LEU A 7 24.04 8.78 2.61
C LEU A 7 23.87 10.27 2.91
N ASN A 8 24.92 10.95 3.35
CA ASN A 8 24.90 12.38 3.70
C ASN A 8 23.85 12.74 4.77
N THR A 9 23.55 11.81 5.67
CA THR A 9 22.66 12.04 6.80
C THR A 9 23.35 12.91 7.85
N SER A 10 22.60 13.78 8.54
CA SER A 10 23.17 14.69 9.53
C SER A 10 23.78 13.96 10.74
N GLU A 11 24.76 14.60 11.38
CA GLU A 11 25.43 14.04 12.57
C GLU A 11 24.46 13.83 13.73
N GLU A 12 23.43 14.66 13.87
CA GLU A 12 22.42 14.51 14.93
C GLU A 12 21.68 13.18 14.81
N VAL A 13 21.28 12.81 13.58
CA VAL A 13 20.60 11.55 13.30
C VAL A 13 21.53 10.37 13.53
N LEU A 14 22.79 10.46 13.11
CA LEU A 14 23.79 9.42 13.37
C LEU A 14 24.02 9.21 14.87
N ARG A 15 24.10 10.30 15.63
CA ARG A 15 24.23 10.25 17.10
C ARG A 15 22.99 9.66 17.76
N GLU A 16 21.79 10.04 17.30
CA GLU A 16 20.54 9.46 17.78
C GLU A 16 20.47 7.95 17.49
N ALA A 17 20.75 7.54 16.25
CA ALA A 17 20.80 6.15 15.86
C ALA A 17 21.79 5.33 16.71
N LYS A 18 22.97 5.90 17.00
CA LYS A 18 23.97 5.29 17.88
C LYS A 18 23.47 5.18 19.33
N LEU A 19 22.74 6.18 19.82
CA LEU A 19 22.23 6.20 21.19
C LEU A 19 21.12 5.16 21.42
N TYR A 20 20.19 5.01 20.48
CA TYR A 20 19.01 4.15 20.65
C TYR A 20 19.11 2.78 19.98
N GLY A 21 20.01 2.60 19.00
CA GLY A 21 20.23 1.31 18.34
C GLY A 21 19.03 0.79 17.54
N ASP A 22 18.09 1.66 17.18
CA ASP A 22 16.79 1.32 16.61
C ASP A 22 16.59 1.82 15.17
N VAL A 23 17.63 2.43 14.57
CA VAL A 23 17.63 2.95 13.20
C VAL A 23 18.36 1.99 12.26
N ILE A 24 17.75 1.74 11.10
CA ILE A 24 18.34 1.03 9.97
C ILE A 24 18.56 2.04 8.84
N PHE A 25 19.82 2.18 8.41
CA PHE A 25 20.18 3.05 7.30
C PHE A 25 20.15 2.28 5.98
N VAL A 26 19.26 2.69 5.07
CA VAL A 26 19.26 2.23 3.68
C VAL A 26 20.15 3.11 2.82
N ARG A 27 20.78 2.54 1.78
CA ARG A 27 21.75 3.22 0.91
C ARG A 27 21.07 4.17 -0.08
N ALA A 28 20.60 5.32 0.42
CA ALA A 28 20.04 6.42 -0.36
C ALA A 28 20.46 7.77 0.23
N GLN A 29 20.38 8.83 -0.58
CA GLN A 29 20.59 10.21 -0.13
C GLN A 29 19.63 10.57 1.01
N GLY A 30 20.16 11.13 2.09
CA GLY A 30 19.44 11.55 3.29
C GLY A 30 18.30 12.50 2.95
N GLU A 31 18.56 13.40 2.00
CA GLU A 31 17.59 14.30 1.41
C GLU A 31 17.20 13.83 0.00
N LEU A 32 15.96 13.38 -0.16
CA LEU A 32 15.33 13.23 -1.47
C LEU A 32 14.00 13.96 -1.46
N HIS A 33 13.67 14.56 -2.60
CA HIS A 33 12.39 15.22 -2.81
C HIS A 33 11.22 14.27 -2.54
N ARG A 34 10.12 14.80 -1.97
CA ARG A 34 8.92 14.02 -1.58
C ARG A 34 8.28 13.17 -2.69
N ASN A 35 8.53 13.49 -3.95
CA ASN A 35 7.99 12.73 -5.08
C ASN A 35 8.76 11.42 -5.35
N VAL A 36 9.99 11.29 -4.85
CA VAL A 36 10.90 10.17 -5.13
C VAL A 36 11.31 9.47 -3.83
N GLY A 37 11.51 10.26 -2.78
CA GLY A 37 11.99 9.79 -1.48
C GLY A 37 11.22 8.61 -0.90
N PRO A 38 9.88 8.67 -0.78
CA PRO A 38 9.09 7.57 -0.23
C PRO A 38 9.25 6.26 -1.01
N LEU A 39 9.11 6.31 -2.34
CA LEU A 39 9.25 5.13 -3.20
C LEU A 39 10.65 4.51 -3.11
N LYS A 40 11.71 5.31 -3.23
CA LYS A 40 13.09 4.81 -3.09
C LYS A 40 13.35 4.20 -1.72
N SER A 41 12.85 4.82 -0.65
CA SER A 41 13.02 4.31 0.71
C SER A 41 12.32 2.98 0.92
N LEU A 42 11.11 2.83 0.38
CA LEU A 42 10.34 1.60 0.45
C LEU A 42 11.01 0.45 -0.33
N VAL A 43 11.51 0.73 -1.53
CA VAL A 43 12.23 -0.26 -2.36
C VAL A 43 13.46 -0.79 -1.63
N LEU A 44 14.27 0.12 -1.07
CA LEU A 44 15.46 -0.26 -0.32
C LEU A 44 15.09 -0.95 1.00
N TRP A 45 13.98 -0.57 1.64
CA TRP A 45 13.47 -1.26 2.82
C TRP A 45 13.12 -2.71 2.51
N PHE A 46 12.37 -2.98 1.44
CA PHE A 46 12.01 -4.33 1.02
C PHE A 46 13.24 -5.18 0.71
N GLN A 47 14.23 -4.61 0.01
CA GLN A 47 15.52 -5.27 -0.25
C GLN A 47 16.25 -5.62 1.05
N CYS A 48 16.39 -4.64 1.94
CA CYS A 48 17.05 -4.82 3.23
C CYS A 48 16.33 -5.89 4.07
N ALA A 49 15.01 -5.79 4.19
CA ALA A 49 14.22 -6.64 5.05
C ALA A 49 14.22 -8.10 4.61
N ALA A 50 14.10 -8.35 3.30
CA ALA A 50 14.12 -9.70 2.74
C ALA A 50 15.45 -10.43 3.00
N VAL A 51 16.56 -9.69 3.07
CA VAL A 51 17.92 -10.21 3.34
C VAL A 51 18.20 -10.31 4.84
N ALA A 52 17.86 -9.28 5.61
CA ALA A 52 18.21 -9.19 7.03
C ALA A 52 17.34 -10.08 7.94
N TRP A 53 16.07 -10.32 7.56
CA TRP A 53 15.14 -11.16 8.33
C TRP A 53 14.51 -12.24 7.45
N PRO A 54 15.29 -13.22 6.96
CA PRO A 54 14.77 -14.23 6.05
C PRO A 54 13.74 -15.17 6.70
N ALA A 55 13.72 -15.27 8.03
CA ALA A 55 12.75 -16.06 8.78
C ALA A 55 11.45 -15.30 9.10
N ALA A 56 11.39 -13.99 8.87
CA ALA A 56 10.15 -13.23 9.09
C ALA A 56 9.08 -13.71 8.10
N GLN A 57 7.86 -13.93 8.58
CA GLN A 57 6.73 -14.31 7.72
C GLN A 57 6.16 -13.11 6.97
N LEU A 58 6.22 -11.92 7.59
CA LEU A 58 5.70 -10.67 7.06
C LEU A 58 6.73 -9.55 7.19
N ILE A 59 6.73 -8.62 6.24
CA ILE A 59 7.48 -7.38 6.26
C ILE A 59 6.47 -6.23 6.29
N GLY A 60 6.58 -5.38 7.31
CA GLY A 60 5.69 -4.23 7.54
C GLY A 60 6.29 -2.89 7.15
N LYS A 61 5.43 -1.92 6.84
CA LYS A 61 5.73 -0.49 6.77
C LYS A 61 4.64 0.27 7.53
N ALA A 62 5.05 1.29 8.26
CA ALA A 62 4.19 2.26 8.89
C ALA A 62 4.78 3.66 8.72
N ASP A 63 3.94 4.69 8.64
CA ASP A 63 4.41 6.07 8.65
C ASP A 63 4.86 6.48 10.08
N ASP A 64 5.53 7.62 10.22
CA ASP A 64 6.02 8.13 11.52
C ASP A 64 4.96 8.88 12.34
N ASP A 65 3.80 9.13 11.76
CA ASP A 65 2.68 9.85 12.34
C ASP A 65 1.50 8.92 12.68
N VAL A 66 1.80 7.65 12.94
CA VAL A 66 0.80 6.64 13.28
C VAL A 66 0.99 6.07 14.69
N TYR A 67 -0.13 5.90 15.39
CA TYR A 67 -0.24 5.04 16.55
C TYR A 67 -0.63 3.63 16.12
N LEU A 68 0.08 2.62 16.62
CA LEU A 68 -0.24 1.22 16.41
C LEU A 68 -0.47 0.52 17.75
N HIS A 69 -1.63 -0.12 17.90
CA HIS A 69 -1.90 -1.03 19.00
C HIS A 69 -1.20 -2.37 18.74
N ARG A 70 0.09 -2.45 19.09
CA ARG A 70 1.01 -3.53 18.71
C ARG A 70 0.43 -4.94 18.89
N SER A 71 -0.06 -5.27 20.08
CA SER A 71 -0.59 -6.62 20.38
C SER A 71 -1.82 -6.96 19.52
N GLY A 72 -2.64 -5.96 19.19
CA GLY A 72 -3.80 -6.15 18.33
C GLY A 72 -3.45 -6.28 16.85
N VAL A 73 -2.49 -5.51 16.37
CA VAL A 73 -1.94 -5.69 15.02
C VAL A 73 -1.33 -7.09 14.91
N GLU A 74 -0.53 -7.50 15.88
CA GLU A 74 0.10 -8.82 15.90
C GLU A 74 -0.94 -9.96 15.92
N ALA A 75 -1.93 -9.89 16.80
CA ALA A 75 -3.02 -10.87 16.85
C ALA A 75 -3.80 -10.92 15.52
N HIS A 76 -4.02 -9.77 14.88
CA HIS A 76 -4.69 -9.70 13.59
C HIS A 76 -3.85 -10.32 12.48
N LEU A 77 -2.55 -10.06 12.42
CA LEU A 77 -1.65 -10.64 11.42
C LEU A 77 -1.54 -12.15 11.60
N ARG A 78 -1.35 -12.64 12.82
CA ARG A 78 -1.32 -14.08 13.14
C ARG A 78 -2.62 -14.77 12.75
N GLY A 79 -3.76 -14.24 13.17
CA GLY A 79 -5.07 -14.79 12.80
C GLY A 79 -5.32 -14.76 11.29
N SER A 80 -4.76 -13.77 10.58
CA SER A 80 -4.85 -13.70 9.12
C SER A 80 -4.03 -14.79 8.44
N LEU A 81 -2.80 -15.00 8.90
CA LEU A 81 -1.95 -16.08 8.40
C LEU A 81 -2.57 -17.45 8.69
N ASP A 82 -3.03 -17.67 9.92
CA ASP A 82 -3.66 -18.93 10.34
C ASP A 82 -4.90 -19.27 9.49
N ALA A 83 -5.75 -18.27 9.22
CA ALA A 83 -6.93 -18.46 8.37
C ALA A 83 -6.59 -18.76 6.90
N LEU A 84 -5.38 -18.40 6.44
CA LEU A 84 -4.91 -18.65 5.09
C LEU A 84 -4.04 -19.92 4.97
N ARG A 85 -3.65 -20.57 6.08
CA ARG A 85 -2.77 -21.77 6.06
C ARG A 85 -3.37 -22.98 5.32
N GLY A 86 -4.69 -23.04 5.15
CA GLY A 86 -5.36 -24.07 4.34
C GLY A 86 -5.10 -23.95 2.83
N SER A 87 -4.56 -22.82 2.38
CA SER A 87 -4.01 -22.61 1.04
C SER A 87 -2.48 -22.62 1.12
N SER A 88 -1.79 -23.24 0.17
CA SER A 88 -0.33 -23.17 -0.01
C SER A 88 0.25 -21.80 0.32
N THR A 89 1.45 -21.74 0.93
CA THR A 89 2.15 -20.54 1.44
C THR A 89 1.50 -19.22 1.02
N PRO A 90 0.58 -18.67 1.85
CA PRO A 90 -0.28 -17.61 1.37
C PRO A 90 0.52 -16.34 1.15
N MET A 91 0.55 -15.88 -0.10
CA MET A 91 1.00 -14.54 -0.40
C MET A 91 -0.04 -13.58 0.16
N LEU A 92 0.37 -12.77 1.13
CA LEU A 92 -0.53 -11.90 1.89
C LEU A 92 -0.13 -10.45 1.65
N TYR A 93 -1.13 -9.61 1.42
CA TYR A 93 -1.01 -8.18 1.54
C TYR A 93 -2.12 -7.70 2.50
N TRP A 94 -1.74 -7.11 3.62
CA TRP A 94 -2.62 -6.71 4.71
C TRP A 94 -2.58 -5.20 4.92
N GLY A 95 -3.74 -4.60 5.19
CA GLY A 95 -3.85 -3.19 5.55
C GLY A 95 -5.22 -2.60 5.23
N MET A 96 -5.31 -1.28 5.12
CA MET A 96 -6.51 -0.59 4.65
C MET A 96 -6.56 -0.57 3.13
N MET A 97 -7.38 -1.43 2.51
CA MET A 97 -7.38 -1.58 1.06
C MET A 97 -8.17 -0.48 0.35
N GLU A 98 -7.55 0.13 -0.65
CA GLU A 98 -8.15 1.01 -1.64
C GLU A 98 -7.96 0.43 -3.04
N THR A 99 -8.65 1.00 -4.02
CA THR A 99 -8.54 0.57 -5.42
C THR A 99 -8.37 1.77 -6.32
N TRP A 100 -7.32 1.74 -7.15
CA TRP A 100 -7.06 2.77 -8.15
C TRP A 100 -6.70 2.13 -9.50
N ARG A 101 -6.65 2.94 -10.55
CA ARG A 101 -6.00 2.59 -11.81
C ARG A 101 -4.61 3.23 -11.83
N TRP A 102 -3.66 2.60 -12.49
CA TRP A 102 -2.32 3.14 -12.73
C TRP A 102 -2.22 3.67 -14.15
N ASP A 103 -1.80 4.92 -14.32
CA ASP A 103 -1.43 5.48 -15.62
C ASP A 103 0.06 5.26 -15.86
N ALA A 104 0.39 4.36 -16.78
CA ALA A 104 1.77 3.99 -17.10
C ALA A 104 2.51 5.10 -17.85
N GLY A 105 1.80 5.98 -18.56
CA GLY A 105 2.41 7.09 -19.30
C GLY A 105 2.75 8.29 -18.41
N THR A 106 1.98 8.50 -17.33
CA THR A 106 2.22 9.61 -16.38
C THR A 106 2.75 9.16 -15.02
N HIS A 107 3.02 7.86 -14.86
CA HIS A 107 3.51 7.24 -13.63
C HIS A 107 2.77 7.71 -12.38
N ARG A 108 1.44 7.71 -12.45
CA ARG A 108 0.57 8.16 -11.36
C ARG A 108 -0.72 7.36 -11.32
N PRO A 109 -1.43 7.41 -10.20
CA PRO A 109 -2.79 6.91 -10.17
C PRO A 109 -3.68 7.72 -11.15
N ALA A 110 -4.40 7.03 -12.05
CA ALA A 110 -5.20 7.68 -13.08
C ALA A 110 -6.43 8.37 -12.47
N SER A 111 -6.52 9.69 -12.62
CA SER A 111 -7.54 10.53 -11.95
C SER A 111 -8.80 10.81 -12.79
N ALA A 112 -8.84 10.38 -14.06
CA ALA A 112 -9.82 10.88 -15.03
C ALA A 112 -11.27 10.45 -14.77
N ASP A 113 -11.49 9.36 -14.03
CA ASP A 113 -12.81 9.01 -13.50
C ASP A 113 -12.64 8.88 -11.99
N ARG A 114 -13.42 9.61 -11.18
CA ARG A 114 -13.37 9.70 -9.70
C ARG A 114 -13.60 8.35 -8.98
N PHE A 115 -12.79 7.34 -9.26
CA PHE A 115 -12.89 6.00 -8.70
C PHE A 115 -11.85 5.83 -7.59
N MET A 116 -12.19 6.31 -6.40
CA MET A 116 -11.65 5.76 -5.15
C MET A 116 -12.68 4.76 -4.63
N TYR A 117 -12.48 3.48 -4.88
CA TYR A 117 -13.29 2.47 -4.21
C TYR A 117 -12.71 2.20 -2.82
N LYS A 118 -13.45 2.56 -1.78
CA LYS A 118 -13.21 2.04 -0.43
C LYS A 118 -13.75 0.61 -0.41
N PHE A 119 -12.91 -0.35 -0.06
CA PHE A 119 -13.25 -1.77 0.01
C PHE A 119 -14.62 -2.00 0.71
N GLY A 120 -15.56 -2.67 0.03
CA GLY A 120 -16.92 -2.95 0.52
C GLY A 120 -18.04 -1.96 0.13
N GLY A 121 -17.79 -0.92 -0.67
CA GLY A 121 -18.82 0.03 -1.10
C GLY A 121 -19.36 -0.18 -2.52
N GLY A 122 -20.25 -1.17 -2.76
CA GLY A 122 -21.20 -1.27 -3.90
C GLY A 122 -20.80 -0.88 -5.35
N ARG A 123 -20.93 -1.84 -6.29
CA ARG A 123 -21.02 -1.68 -7.77
C ARG A 123 -19.87 -0.93 -8.49
N GLY A 124 -18.62 -1.17 -8.10
CA GLY A 124 -17.47 -0.77 -8.92
C GLY A 124 -17.28 -1.69 -10.13
N ILE A 125 -16.91 -1.12 -11.28
CA ILE A 125 -16.57 -1.89 -12.50
C ILE A 125 -15.36 -2.79 -12.20
N ASN A 126 -15.63 -4.08 -12.03
CA ASN A 126 -14.62 -5.14 -11.91
C ASN A 126 -13.94 -5.48 -13.24
N LYS A 127 -14.32 -4.81 -14.34
CA LYS A 127 -13.73 -5.06 -15.66
C LYS A 127 -12.38 -4.40 -15.77
N CYS A 128 -11.41 -5.16 -16.25
CA CYS A 128 -10.11 -4.62 -16.60
C CYS A 128 -10.22 -3.62 -17.74
N ILE A 129 -9.61 -2.46 -17.52
CA ILE A 129 -9.54 -1.41 -18.52
C ILE A 129 -8.10 -1.24 -18.92
N TYR A 130 -7.81 -1.58 -20.17
CA TYR A 130 -6.59 -1.22 -20.85
C TYR A 130 -6.95 -0.14 -21.87
N ARG A 131 -6.67 1.13 -21.54
CA ARG A 131 -6.82 2.21 -22.53
C ARG A 131 -5.52 2.33 -23.30
N VAL A 132 -5.63 2.28 -24.62
CA VAL A 132 -4.56 2.64 -25.54
C VAL A 132 -4.74 4.12 -25.88
N GLY A 133 -3.70 4.92 -25.67
CA GLY A 133 -3.67 6.31 -26.13
C GLY A 133 -3.44 6.41 -27.63
N TRP A 134 -4.17 7.30 -28.32
CA TRP A 134 -4.00 7.57 -29.77
C TRP A 134 -2.86 8.53 -30.11
N ARG A 135 -2.08 9.00 -29.12
CA ARG A 135 -0.92 9.88 -29.37
C ARG A 135 0.35 9.06 -29.39
N ALA A 136 0.85 8.81 -30.60
CA ALA A 136 2.20 8.35 -30.85
C ALA A 136 3.19 9.43 -30.41
N VAL A 137 3.66 9.35 -29.17
CA VAL A 137 5.00 9.81 -28.82
C VAL A 137 5.88 8.57 -28.93
N ARG A 138 6.93 8.63 -29.75
CA ARG A 138 7.92 7.56 -29.89
C ARG A 138 8.53 7.24 -28.52
N MET A 139 7.98 6.24 -27.85
CA MET A 139 8.65 5.47 -26.81
C MET A 139 8.38 4.00 -27.11
N SER A 140 9.41 3.29 -27.55
CA SER A 140 9.43 1.85 -27.78
C SER A 140 9.26 1.14 -26.43
N HIS A 141 8.04 0.71 -26.07
CA HIS A 141 7.77 0.05 -24.79
C HIS A 141 6.87 -1.19 -24.97
N PRO A 142 7.43 -2.41 -24.97
CA PRO A 142 6.68 -3.65 -25.23
C PRO A 142 6.10 -4.36 -23.98
N TYR A 143 6.04 -3.75 -22.80
CA TYR A 143 6.04 -4.53 -21.53
C TYR A 143 4.72 -4.73 -20.76
N TYR A 144 3.55 -4.37 -21.29
CA TYR A 144 2.29 -4.56 -20.57
C TYR A 144 1.31 -5.55 -21.20
N ALA A 145 1.67 -6.21 -22.31
CA ALA A 145 0.89 -7.34 -22.81
C ALA A 145 1.25 -8.59 -21.98
N PRO A 146 0.35 -9.15 -21.17
CA PRO A 146 0.58 -10.47 -20.59
C PRO A 146 0.80 -11.45 -21.75
N ARG A 147 1.91 -12.20 -21.70
CA ARG A 147 2.34 -13.09 -22.79
C ARG A 147 1.35 -14.23 -23.12
N ASN A 148 0.28 -14.41 -22.34
CA ASN A 148 -0.73 -15.46 -22.55
C ASN A 148 -2.15 -15.01 -22.10
N LEU A 149 -2.78 -14.09 -22.81
CA LEU A 149 -4.25 -13.94 -22.80
C LEU A 149 -4.81 -14.36 -24.16
N THR A 150 -4.73 -15.66 -24.46
CA THR A 150 -5.57 -16.24 -25.52
C THR A 150 -7.02 -16.19 -25.05
N ASN A 151 -7.79 -15.27 -25.63
CA ASN A 151 -9.25 -15.32 -25.84
C ASN A 151 -10.09 -16.07 -24.78
N ALA A 152 -10.11 -15.61 -23.54
CA ALA A 152 -11.13 -16.00 -22.58
C ALA A 152 -12.20 -14.92 -22.48
N ASN A 153 -12.97 -14.69 -23.55
CA ASN A 153 -14.23 -13.92 -23.56
C ASN A 153 -15.03 -14.08 -24.87
N GLN A 154 -15.11 -15.30 -25.41
CA GLN A 154 -16.06 -15.61 -26.50
C GLN A 154 -16.91 -16.82 -26.13
N HIS A 155 -17.94 -16.59 -25.32
CA HIS A 155 -19.17 -17.37 -25.17
C HIS A 155 -20.09 -16.45 -24.35
N THR A 156 -21.28 -16.00 -24.76
CA THR A 156 -22.33 -16.53 -25.64
C THR A 156 -23.25 -15.39 -26.07
N SER A 157 -23.60 -15.29 -27.35
CA SER A 157 -24.99 -15.04 -27.80
C SER A 157 -25.11 -15.06 -29.33
N GLY A 158 -25.91 -16.02 -29.82
CA GLY A 158 -27.00 -15.80 -30.77
C GLY A 158 -26.68 -15.28 -32.18
N ALA A 159 -26.83 -16.17 -33.15
CA ALA A 159 -26.79 -15.91 -34.58
C ALA A 159 -27.78 -14.84 -35.07
N SER A 160 -27.33 -13.98 -35.99
CA SER A 160 -27.99 -13.76 -37.29
C SER A 160 -26.99 -13.11 -38.25
N GLY A 161 -26.89 -13.67 -39.46
CA GLY A 161 -25.80 -13.37 -40.38
C GLY A 161 -25.97 -12.05 -41.15
N ARG A 162 -24.83 -11.52 -41.64
CA ARG A 162 -24.69 -10.99 -43.01
C ARG A 162 -23.24 -10.62 -43.35
N ARG A 163 -22.82 -11.13 -44.51
CA ARG A 163 -21.78 -10.67 -45.45
C ARG A 163 -20.33 -10.52 -44.95
N LEU A 164 -19.55 -11.52 -45.34
CA LEU A 164 -18.13 -11.43 -45.72
C LEU A 164 -17.85 -10.15 -46.53
N SER A 165 -16.97 -9.30 -46.00
CA SER A 165 -16.36 -8.20 -46.76
C SER A 165 -14.88 -8.12 -46.42
N ARG A 166 -14.04 -8.43 -47.42
CA ARG A 166 -12.66 -7.98 -47.64
C ARG A 166 -11.72 -7.99 -46.41
N VAL A 167 -10.86 -9.00 -46.39
CA VAL A 167 -9.54 -8.96 -45.76
C VAL A 167 -8.79 -7.73 -46.30
N LYS A 168 -8.65 -6.71 -45.44
CA LYS A 168 -7.66 -5.65 -45.62
C LYS A 168 -6.36 -6.18 -44.99
N PRO A 169 -5.20 -6.07 -45.66
CA PRO A 169 -3.93 -6.48 -45.06
C PRO A 169 -3.74 -5.75 -43.73
N GLU A 170 -3.42 -6.50 -42.69
CA GLU A 170 -3.18 -5.97 -41.35
C GLU A 170 -2.13 -4.85 -41.41
N PRO A 171 -2.39 -3.66 -40.87
CA PRO A 171 -1.32 -2.76 -40.54
C PRO A 171 -0.51 -3.45 -39.44
N THR A 172 0.78 -3.68 -39.70
CA THR A 172 1.79 -4.10 -38.71
C THR A 172 1.52 -3.41 -37.39
N GLN A 173 1.06 -4.18 -36.40
CA GLN A 173 0.67 -3.68 -35.09
C GLN A 173 1.92 -3.21 -34.36
N ASP A 174 2.19 -1.91 -34.46
CA ASP A 174 3.02 -1.20 -33.49
C ASP A 174 2.38 -1.44 -32.10
N PRO A 175 3.11 -1.94 -31.09
CA PRO A 175 2.53 -2.29 -29.79
C PRO A 175 1.94 -1.03 -29.16
N LYS A 176 0.62 -0.94 -29.27
CA LYS A 176 -0.23 0.07 -28.67
C LYS A 176 0.08 0.17 -27.18
N LEU A 177 0.78 1.23 -26.79
CA LEU A 177 1.19 1.49 -25.42
C LEU A 177 -0.04 1.50 -24.50
N ILE A 178 -0.14 0.51 -23.60
CA ILE A 178 -1.17 0.49 -22.56
C ILE A 178 -0.91 1.69 -21.66
N GLN A 179 -1.79 2.69 -21.74
CA GLN A 179 -1.64 3.95 -21.00
C GLN A 179 -2.19 3.81 -19.58
N THR A 180 -3.13 2.90 -19.32
CA THR A 180 -3.75 2.72 -18.01
C THR A 180 -4.00 1.25 -17.69
N ILE A 181 -3.69 0.83 -16.46
CA ILE A 181 -3.86 -0.54 -15.94
C ILE A 181 -4.74 -0.48 -14.68
N GLY A 182 -5.78 -1.30 -14.60
CA GLY A 182 -6.54 -1.49 -13.37
C GLY A 182 -7.98 -1.96 -13.57
N PRO A 183 -8.70 -2.22 -12.48
CA PRO A 183 -8.39 -1.85 -11.09
C PRO A 183 -7.18 -2.55 -10.45
N ILE A 184 -6.44 -1.83 -9.60
CA ILE A 184 -5.33 -2.28 -8.77
C ILE A 184 -5.72 -2.08 -7.31
N HIS A 185 -5.74 -3.15 -6.51
CA HIS A 185 -5.90 -3.05 -5.06
C HIS A 185 -4.55 -2.79 -4.40
N TYR A 186 -4.55 -1.91 -3.41
CA TYR A 186 -3.37 -1.65 -2.60
C TYR A 186 -3.75 -1.27 -1.17
N ALA A 187 -2.86 -1.51 -0.23
CA ALA A 187 -3.02 -1.03 1.13
C ALA A 187 -2.53 0.42 1.23
N LYS A 188 -3.36 1.29 1.82
CA LYS A 188 -3.06 2.69 2.04
C LYS A 188 -1.88 2.88 3.01
N GLY A 189 -1.08 3.91 2.76
CA GLY A 189 0.26 4.10 3.30
C GLY A 189 0.51 4.18 4.81
N PRO A 190 -0.44 4.57 5.68
CA PRO A 190 -0.13 4.72 7.09
C PRO A 190 0.36 3.42 7.74
N VAL A 191 -0.16 2.27 7.32
CA VAL A 191 0.36 0.96 7.73
C VAL A 191 -0.06 -0.16 6.78
N TYR A 192 0.87 -1.06 6.46
CA TYR A 192 0.57 -2.32 5.81
C TYR A 192 1.66 -3.37 6.06
N PHE A 193 1.31 -4.63 5.81
CA PHE A 193 2.22 -5.79 5.91
C PHE A 193 2.10 -6.66 4.66
N VAL A 194 3.22 -7.19 4.22
CA VAL A 194 3.32 -8.04 3.02
C VAL A 194 4.03 -9.33 3.41
N SER A 195 3.59 -10.49 2.92
CA SER A 195 4.33 -11.74 3.10
C SER A 195 5.74 -11.62 2.55
N THR A 196 6.74 -12.08 3.31
CA THR A 196 8.15 -12.00 2.94
C THR A 196 8.42 -12.66 1.59
N GLU A 197 7.71 -13.74 1.26
CA GLU A 197 7.83 -14.41 -0.03
C GLU A 197 7.46 -13.49 -1.20
N LEU A 198 6.32 -12.81 -1.12
CA LEU A 198 5.90 -11.85 -2.14
C LEU A 198 6.88 -10.66 -2.25
N VAL A 199 7.44 -10.21 -1.12
CA VAL A 199 8.49 -9.18 -1.14
C VAL A 199 9.73 -9.68 -1.89
N ARG A 200 10.15 -10.93 -1.68
CA ARG A 200 11.28 -11.53 -2.42
C ARG A 200 11.00 -11.62 -3.91
N GLN A 201 9.81 -12.05 -4.32
CA GLN A 201 9.42 -12.11 -5.73
C GLN A 201 9.56 -10.72 -6.39
N VAL A 202 9.04 -9.67 -5.73
CA VAL A 202 9.16 -8.29 -6.22
C VAL A 202 10.63 -7.83 -6.27
N VAL A 203 11.40 -8.06 -5.21
CA VAL A 203 12.80 -7.60 -5.11
C VAL A 203 13.71 -8.29 -6.13
N ASN A 204 13.40 -9.54 -6.47
CA ASN A 204 14.15 -10.35 -7.43
C ASN A 204 13.68 -10.16 -8.88
N ASP A 205 12.52 -9.52 -9.12
CA ASP A 205 12.06 -9.16 -10.46
C ASP A 205 12.94 -8.03 -11.05
N PRO A 206 13.76 -8.32 -12.09
CA PRO A 206 14.62 -7.30 -12.70
C PRO A 206 13.82 -6.16 -13.34
N SER A 207 12.59 -6.45 -13.79
CA SER A 207 11.71 -5.45 -14.38
C SER A 207 11.12 -4.51 -13.34
N TRP A 208 11.03 -4.92 -12.08
CA TRP A 208 10.59 -4.03 -10.99
C TRP A 208 11.58 -2.91 -10.73
N ARG A 209 12.88 -3.22 -10.60
CA ARG A 209 13.92 -2.20 -10.39
C ARG A 209 13.95 -1.19 -11.52
N ARG A 210 13.89 -1.66 -12.77
CA ARG A 210 13.82 -0.80 -13.96
C ARG A 210 12.62 0.16 -13.89
N ARG A 211 11.43 -0.35 -13.54
CA ARG A 211 10.21 0.47 -13.38
C ARG A 211 10.35 1.50 -12.26
N VAL A 212 10.97 1.15 -11.13
CA VAL A 212 11.26 2.09 -10.05
C VAL A 212 12.18 3.20 -10.55
N ASP A 213 13.25 2.85 -11.28
CA ASP A 213 14.21 3.81 -11.81
C ASP A 213 13.58 4.75 -12.84
N GLU A 214 12.77 4.22 -13.76
CA GLU A 214 11.98 5.00 -14.73
C GLU A 214 11.06 6.01 -14.02
N VAL A 215 10.26 5.52 -13.06
CA VAL A 215 9.35 6.34 -12.26
C VAL A 215 10.10 7.44 -11.51
N CYS A 216 11.23 7.11 -10.89
CA CYS A 216 12.04 8.05 -10.13
C CYS A 216 12.74 9.08 -11.02
N THR A 217 13.19 8.67 -12.21
CA THR A 217 13.84 9.55 -13.19
C THR A 217 12.84 10.57 -13.71
N HIS A 218 11.68 10.11 -14.20
CA HIS A 218 10.59 10.97 -14.66
C HIS A 218 10.13 11.93 -13.54
N ALA A 219 10.07 11.46 -12.30
CA ALA A 219 9.73 12.30 -11.15
C ALA A 219 10.79 13.35 -10.78
N THR A 220 12.05 13.11 -11.11
CA THR A 220 13.15 14.07 -10.88
C THR A 220 13.17 15.13 -11.98
N GLU A 221 13.07 14.73 -13.25
CA GLU A 221 13.07 15.62 -14.41
C GLU A 221 11.93 16.64 -14.36
N SER A 222 10.74 16.22 -13.91
CA SER A 222 9.61 17.12 -13.75
C SER A 222 9.79 18.14 -12.61
N VAL A 223 10.55 17.80 -11.57
CA VAL A 223 10.87 18.75 -10.48
C VAL A 223 11.90 19.79 -10.94
N GLN A 224 12.84 19.38 -11.81
CA GLN A 224 13.87 20.27 -12.36
C GLN A 224 13.38 21.15 -13.52
N GLY A 225 12.09 21.08 -13.87
CA GLY A 225 11.50 21.91 -14.93
C GLY A 225 11.88 21.48 -16.35
N VAL A 226 12.55 20.34 -16.51
CA VAL A 226 12.98 19.80 -17.82
C VAL A 226 11.76 19.40 -18.67
N THR A 227 10.65 19.04 -18.02
CA THR A 227 9.37 18.76 -18.69
C THR A 227 8.31 19.80 -18.29
N HIS A 228 7.84 20.62 -19.23
CA HIS A 228 6.75 21.60 -19.07
C HIS A 228 5.34 20.94 -18.99
N SER A 229 5.24 19.76 -18.38
CA SER A 229 3.95 19.13 -18.09
C SER A 229 3.31 19.80 -16.88
N SER A 230 2.08 20.29 -17.03
CA SER A 230 1.22 20.76 -15.92
C SER A 230 0.92 19.68 -14.88
N THR A 231 1.30 18.43 -15.16
CA THR A 231 1.09 17.29 -14.27
C THR A 231 2.44 16.81 -13.71
N ARG A 232 2.77 17.26 -12.50
CA ARG A 232 3.94 16.76 -11.77
C ARG A 232 3.70 15.28 -11.41
N PRO A 233 4.53 14.34 -11.87
CA PRO A 233 4.43 12.93 -11.53
C PRO A 233 4.58 12.77 -10.01
N ARG A 234 3.64 12.03 -9.43
CA ARG A 234 3.67 11.59 -8.05
C ARG A 234 3.30 10.11 -8.07
N PRO A 235 4.29 9.22 -7.95
CA PRO A 235 4.03 7.80 -8.13
C PRO A 235 3.18 7.18 -7.04
N TYR A 236 2.98 7.86 -5.91
CA TYR A 236 2.20 7.40 -4.75
C TYR A 236 2.66 5.98 -4.39
N GLU A 237 3.69 5.89 -3.55
CA GLU A 237 4.42 4.65 -3.28
C GLU A 237 3.51 3.47 -2.95
N ASP A 238 2.40 3.69 -2.26
CA ASP A 238 1.42 2.65 -1.92
C ASP A 238 0.74 2.05 -3.16
N VAL A 239 0.35 2.91 -4.11
CA VAL A 239 -0.31 2.50 -5.36
C VAL A 239 0.68 1.76 -6.25
N PHE A 240 1.89 2.30 -6.39
CA PHE A 240 2.96 1.64 -7.13
C PHE A 240 3.33 0.29 -6.49
N THR A 241 3.32 0.21 -5.16
CA THR A 241 3.57 -1.04 -4.42
C THR A 241 2.47 -2.05 -4.69
N GLY A 242 1.20 -1.66 -4.61
CA GLY A 242 0.09 -2.56 -4.96
C GLY A 242 0.16 -3.06 -6.41
N LEU A 243 0.52 -2.20 -7.36
CA LEU A 243 0.77 -2.62 -8.74
C LEU A 243 1.91 -3.65 -8.81
N SER A 244 3.04 -3.36 -8.17
CA SER A 244 4.23 -4.22 -8.17
C SER A 244 3.93 -5.60 -7.58
N LEU A 245 3.24 -5.64 -6.44
CA LEU A 245 2.82 -6.87 -5.78
C LEU A 245 1.84 -7.67 -6.64
N ALA A 246 0.89 -7.00 -7.28
CA ALA A 246 -0.06 -7.64 -8.18
C ALA A 246 0.61 -8.20 -9.45
N LEU A 247 1.71 -7.62 -9.91
CA LEU A 247 2.48 -8.13 -11.05
C LEU A 247 3.40 -9.29 -10.65
N ALA A 248 3.99 -9.25 -9.45
CA ALA A 248 4.81 -10.35 -8.95
C ALA A 248 3.97 -11.62 -8.70
N ALA A 249 2.73 -11.45 -8.21
CA ALA A 249 1.80 -12.52 -7.92
C ALA A 249 1.12 -13.16 -9.15
N VAL A 250 1.57 -12.90 -10.37
CA VAL A 250 0.93 -13.43 -11.58
C VAL A 250 1.11 -14.94 -11.67
N GLY A 251 -0.01 -15.67 -11.71
CA GLY A 251 -0.02 -17.14 -11.70
C GLY A 251 -0.24 -17.75 -10.31
N ASP A 252 -0.08 -16.97 -9.26
CA ASP A 252 -0.24 -17.38 -7.87
C ASP A 252 -1.55 -16.84 -7.25
N ASN A 253 -1.85 -17.27 -6.01
CA ASN A 253 -2.99 -16.80 -5.22
C ASN A 253 -2.53 -15.73 -4.21
N LEU A 254 -2.97 -14.49 -4.43
CA LEU A 254 -2.70 -13.35 -3.54
C LEU A 254 -3.92 -13.04 -2.66
N ALA A 255 -3.74 -13.08 -1.35
CA ALA A 255 -4.75 -12.68 -0.38
C ALA A 255 -4.60 -11.19 -0.02
N PHE A 256 -5.63 -10.39 -0.34
CA PHE A 256 -5.76 -9.03 0.16
C PHE A 256 -6.59 -9.04 1.43
N VAL A 257 -5.95 -8.82 2.57
CA VAL A 257 -6.61 -8.80 3.88
C VAL A 257 -6.89 -7.36 4.27
N HIS A 258 -8.15 -6.95 4.13
CA HIS A 258 -8.62 -5.65 4.59
C HIS A 258 -8.81 -5.67 6.12
N MET A 259 -8.02 -4.87 6.85
CA MET A 259 -8.01 -4.86 8.32
C MET A 259 -9.35 -4.43 8.95
N GLY A 260 -10.13 -3.62 8.24
CA GLY A 260 -11.48 -3.21 8.64
C GLY A 260 -11.56 -1.72 8.98
N VAL A 261 -12.63 -1.06 8.52
CA VAL A 261 -12.79 0.39 8.70
C VAL A 261 -12.95 0.75 10.19
N ALA A 262 -13.51 -0.15 11.01
CA ALA A 262 -13.65 0.08 12.44
C ALA A 262 -12.30 0.08 13.19
N THR A 263 -11.31 -0.63 12.66
CA THR A 263 -9.99 -0.77 13.27
C THR A 263 -8.98 0.31 12.84
N PHE A 264 -9.39 1.19 11.93
CA PHE A 264 -8.54 2.25 11.39
C PHE A 264 -9.17 3.63 11.62
N GLY A 265 -8.44 4.52 12.29
CA GLY A 265 -8.85 5.91 12.51
C GLY A 265 -7.96 6.89 11.74
N GLU A 266 -8.56 7.86 11.07
CA GLU A 266 -7.83 8.90 10.32
C GLU A 266 -8.53 10.27 10.38
N PRO A 267 -8.61 10.90 11.57
CA PRO A 267 -9.28 12.17 11.72
C PRO A 267 -8.39 13.36 11.31
N TRP A 268 -9.04 14.46 10.91
CA TRP A 268 -8.40 15.77 10.82
C TRP A 268 -8.67 16.54 12.12
N GLY A 269 -7.64 16.78 12.93
CA GLY A 269 -7.72 17.75 14.03
C GLY A 269 -8.43 17.30 15.31
N THR A 270 -9.47 16.46 15.26
CA THR A 270 -10.28 16.04 16.42
C THR A 270 -10.04 14.58 16.81
N TYR A 271 -10.27 14.24 18.08
CA TYR A 271 -10.22 12.86 18.58
C TYR A 271 -11.41 11.99 18.13
N SER A 272 -12.32 12.53 17.31
CA SER A 272 -13.63 11.94 16.93
C SER A 272 -13.54 10.76 15.95
N GLY A 273 -12.40 10.06 15.90
CA GLY A 273 -12.19 8.89 15.04
C GLY A 273 -11.68 7.65 15.78
N MET A 274 -11.34 7.76 17.07
CA MET A 274 -10.85 6.62 17.85
C MET A 274 -12.02 5.78 18.36
N ARG A 275 -11.91 4.48 18.14
CA ARG A 275 -12.87 3.46 18.57
C ARG A 275 -12.15 2.45 19.45
N ASN A 276 -12.92 1.74 20.25
CA ASN A 276 -12.46 0.61 21.06
C ASN A 276 -11.69 -0.47 20.28
N SER A 277 -11.93 -0.58 18.97
CA SER A 277 -11.32 -1.54 18.06
C SER A 277 -10.15 -0.95 17.26
N THR A 278 -9.76 0.31 17.50
CA THR A 278 -8.70 0.96 16.72
C THR A 278 -7.35 0.26 16.91
N LEU A 279 -6.90 -0.41 15.85
CA LEU A 279 -5.58 -1.03 15.75
C LEU A 279 -4.54 -0.05 15.23
N CYS A 280 -4.96 0.84 14.33
CA CYS A 280 -4.12 1.87 13.74
C CYS A 280 -4.85 3.21 13.76
N TRP A 281 -4.15 4.25 14.21
CA TRP A 281 -4.63 5.63 14.14
C TRP A 281 -3.57 6.49 13.46
N HIS A 282 -3.94 7.16 12.37
CA HIS A 282 -3.07 8.02 11.58
C HIS A 282 -3.36 9.49 11.92
N ASP A 283 -2.38 10.19 12.51
CA ASP A 283 -2.48 11.61 12.80
C ASP A 283 -2.05 12.45 11.60
N LYS A 284 -3.02 12.85 10.79
CA LYS A 284 -2.74 13.75 9.66
C LYS A 284 -2.15 15.10 10.07
N VAL A 285 -2.26 15.49 11.34
CA VAL A 285 -1.69 16.73 11.89
C VAL A 285 -0.25 16.51 12.39
N LYS A 286 0.24 15.26 12.39
CA LYS A 286 1.60 14.88 12.81
C LYS A 286 1.95 15.38 14.22
N ASN A 287 1.06 15.18 15.18
CA ASN A 287 1.24 15.63 16.56
C ASN A 287 1.56 14.43 17.48
N ALA A 288 2.83 14.34 17.90
CA ALA A 288 3.31 13.27 18.76
C ALA A 288 2.54 13.19 20.11
N ASP A 289 2.19 14.32 20.72
CA ASP A 289 1.43 14.33 21.98
C ASP A 289 0.08 13.66 21.84
N ARG A 290 -0.57 13.81 20.67
CA ARG A 290 -1.83 13.11 20.39
C ARG A 290 -1.60 11.62 20.32
N ILE A 291 -0.59 11.16 19.58
CA ILE A 291 -0.20 9.74 19.52
C ILE A 291 0.04 9.18 20.93
N PHE A 292 0.79 9.88 21.79
CA PHE A 292 1.04 9.47 23.17
C PHE A 292 -0.23 9.40 24.02
N ARG A 293 -1.08 10.42 23.94
CA ARG A 293 -2.38 10.43 24.65
C ARG A 293 -3.27 9.28 24.20
N MET A 294 -3.26 8.98 22.90
CA MET A 294 -3.99 7.84 22.33
C MET A 294 -3.48 6.51 22.87
N HIS A 295 -2.16 6.30 22.89
CA HIS A 295 -1.56 5.11 23.48
C HIS A 295 -1.94 4.94 24.96
N ARG A 296 -1.84 6.01 25.75
CA ARG A 296 -2.19 6.00 27.17
C ARG A 296 -3.67 5.69 27.39
N TRP A 297 -4.57 6.33 26.66
CA TRP A 297 -6.01 6.06 26.75
C TRP A 297 -6.34 4.59 26.46
N ALA A 298 -5.81 4.05 25.34
CA ALA A 298 -6.04 2.67 24.95
C ALA A 298 -5.54 1.68 26.03
N SER A 299 -4.38 1.97 26.62
CA SER A 299 -3.78 1.15 27.68
C SER A 299 -4.61 1.16 28.96
N LEU A 300 -5.07 2.33 29.41
CA LEU A 300 -5.85 2.49 30.65
C LEU A 300 -7.25 1.90 30.56
N ASN A 301 -7.83 1.83 29.37
CA ASN A 301 -9.19 1.29 29.18
C ASN A 301 -9.17 -0.21 28.86
N HIS A 302 -8.01 -0.87 28.93
CA HIS A 302 -7.84 -2.28 28.60
C HIS A 302 -8.49 -2.64 27.26
N CYS A 303 -8.30 -1.80 26.23
CA CYS A 303 -8.90 -2.07 24.93
C CYS A 303 -8.29 -3.32 24.32
N GLN A 304 -9.01 -4.42 24.49
CA GLN A 304 -8.71 -5.70 23.89
C GLN A 304 -9.14 -5.62 22.42
N PRO A 305 -8.22 -5.89 21.48
CA PRO A 305 -8.55 -5.95 20.08
C PRO A 305 -9.54 -7.10 19.85
N PRO A 306 -10.49 -6.94 18.93
CA PRO A 306 -11.45 -8.00 18.61
C PRO A 306 -10.71 -9.27 18.14
N ARG A 307 -11.20 -10.45 18.52
CA ARG A 307 -10.76 -11.70 17.90
C ARG A 307 -11.06 -11.62 16.40
N VAL A 308 -10.04 -11.84 15.58
CA VAL A 308 -10.13 -11.69 14.13
C VAL A 308 -10.64 -12.99 13.53
N VAL A 309 -11.80 -12.91 12.90
CA VAL A 309 -12.28 -13.94 11.98
C VAL A 309 -12.15 -13.38 10.58
N LEU A 310 -11.34 -13.99 9.73
CA LEU A 310 -11.29 -13.59 8.33
C LEU A 310 -12.49 -14.16 7.60
N ASN A 311 -13.22 -13.27 6.94
CA ASN A 311 -14.18 -13.67 5.94
C ASN A 311 -13.60 -13.42 4.54
N CYS A 312 -13.15 -14.51 3.91
CA CYS A 312 -12.56 -14.49 2.57
C CYS A 312 -13.55 -14.92 1.48
N THR A 313 -14.79 -15.22 1.85
CA THR A 313 -15.81 -15.85 1.00
C THR A 313 -17.00 -14.94 0.69
N LEU A 314 -17.16 -13.82 1.41
CA LEU A 314 -18.44 -13.10 1.45
C LEU A 314 -18.91 -12.45 0.15
N ASP A 315 -18.07 -12.26 -0.87
CA ASP A 315 -18.50 -11.51 -2.06
C ASP A 315 -18.43 -12.26 -3.39
N GLN A 316 -17.56 -13.28 -3.59
CA GLN A 316 -17.54 -14.11 -4.81
C GLN A 316 -16.97 -15.53 -4.56
N PRO A 317 -17.63 -16.61 -5.04
CA PRO A 317 -17.13 -17.99 -4.94
C PRO A 317 -15.92 -18.25 -5.84
N THR A 318 -15.59 -17.32 -6.74
CA THR A 318 -14.43 -17.39 -7.63
C THR A 318 -13.39 -16.33 -7.25
N PRO A 319 -12.09 -16.67 -7.25
CA PRO A 319 -11.03 -15.68 -7.05
C PRO A 319 -11.14 -14.62 -8.15
N PHE A 320 -11.08 -13.35 -7.76
CA PHE A 320 -11.10 -12.25 -8.72
C PHE A 320 -9.77 -12.24 -9.48
N ILE A 321 -9.80 -12.27 -10.81
CA ILE A 321 -8.57 -12.14 -11.61
C ILE A 321 -8.32 -10.67 -11.88
N SER A 322 -7.16 -10.19 -11.46
CA SER A 322 -6.74 -8.81 -11.66
C SER A 322 -6.40 -8.48 -13.10
N CYS A 323 -6.19 -7.20 -13.37
CA CYS A 323 -5.70 -6.71 -14.66
C CYS A 323 -4.19 -6.92 -14.85
N THR A 324 -3.58 -7.68 -13.96
CA THR A 324 -2.23 -8.20 -14.13
C THR A 324 -2.25 -9.70 -14.40
N GLY A 325 -3.40 -10.37 -14.19
CA GLY A 325 -3.55 -11.83 -14.27
C GLY A 325 -3.39 -12.54 -12.93
N ALA A 326 -3.11 -11.82 -11.84
CA ALA A 326 -3.02 -12.40 -10.50
C ALA A 326 -4.41 -12.78 -9.97
N ARG A 327 -4.49 -13.93 -9.27
CA ARG A 327 -5.73 -14.38 -8.63
C ARG A 327 -5.83 -13.76 -7.25
N TRP A 328 -6.90 -13.04 -7.01
CA TRP A 328 -7.12 -12.28 -5.78
C TRP A 328 -8.17 -12.95 -4.92
N GLN A 329 -7.76 -13.31 -3.71
CA GLN A 329 -8.66 -13.64 -2.63
C GLN A 329 -8.85 -12.40 -1.75
N LYS A 330 -10.08 -11.89 -1.72
CA LYS A 330 -10.43 -10.72 -0.91
C LYS A 330 -10.89 -11.20 0.46
N CYS A 331 -10.14 -10.86 1.49
CA CYS A 331 -10.47 -11.18 2.86
C CYS A 331 -10.81 -9.92 3.63
N ARG A 332 -11.91 -9.94 4.35
CA ARG A 332 -12.27 -8.89 5.30
C ARG A 332 -12.19 -9.44 6.71
N ALA A 333 -11.51 -8.73 7.60
CA ALA A 333 -11.59 -9.04 9.01
C ALA A 333 -12.97 -8.70 9.56
N VAL A 334 -13.61 -9.70 10.15
CA VAL A 334 -14.82 -9.57 10.96
C VAL A 334 -14.38 -9.50 12.41
N HIS A 335 -14.89 -8.47 13.09
CA HIS A 335 -14.51 -8.11 14.44
C HIS A 335 -15.70 -8.39 15.36
N ASN A 336 -15.55 -9.33 16.29
CA ASN A 336 -16.55 -9.51 17.34
C ASN A 336 -16.51 -8.29 18.27
N SER A 337 -17.69 -7.74 18.59
CA SER A 337 -17.87 -6.55 19.43
C SER A 337 -16.95 -6.54 20.65
N THR A 338 -16.16 -5.48 20.81
CA THR A 338 -15.18 -5.33 21.89
C THR A 338 -15.79 -4.81 23.19
N SER A 339 -15.16 -5.17 24.31
CA SER A 339 -15.48 -4.78 25.70
C SER A 339 -15.05 -3.36 26.11
N CYS A 340 -14.59 -2.52 25.17
CA CYS A 340 -14.17 -1.14 25.47
C CYS A 340 -15.30 -0.12 25.24
N PRO A 341 -15.30 1.04 25.93
CA PRO A 341 -16.29 2.10 25.75
C PRO A 341 -16.43 2.54 24.28
N LYS A 342 -17.67 2.74 23.81
CA LYS A 342 -17.99 2.96 22.38
C LYS A 342 -17.41 4.25 21.78
N THR A 343 -17.10 5.25 22.61
CA THR A 343 -16.66 6.57 22.14
C THR A 343 -15.63 7.16 23.08
N VAL A 344 -14.49 7.62 22.54
CA VAL A 344 -13.57 8.50 23.26
C VAL A 344 -14.17 9.90 23.28
N THR A 345 -14.67 10.35 24.43
CA THR A 345 -15.18 11.73 24.56
C THR A 345 -14.01 12.70 24.66
N ARG A 346 -14.21 13.94 24.20
CA ARG A 346 -13.23 15.03 24.40
C ARG A 346 -12.90 15.21 25.88
N ALA A 347 -13.88 15.06 26.77
CA ALA A 347 -13.70 15.10 28.21
C ALA A 347 -12.78 13.97 28.73
N ALA A 348 -12.93 12.74 28.21
CA ALA A 348 -12.02 11.65 28.54
C ALA A 348 -10.59 11.96 28.10
N VAL A 349 -10.39 12.49 26.88
CA VAL A 349 -9.04 12.88 26.43
C VAL A 349 -8.47 14.05 27.23
N ASP A 350 -9.31 15.04 27.53
CA ASP A 350 -8.93 16.26 28.24
C ASP A 350 -8.64 15.98 29.73
N ALA A 351 -9.23 14.94 30.33
CA ALA A 351 -8.84 14.44 31.65
C ALA A 351 -7.35 13.99 31.69
N PHE A 352 -6.79 13.56 30.55
CA PHE A 352 -5.35 13.27 30.43
C PHE A 352 -4.49 14.52 30.19
N ARG A 353 -5.05 15.74 30.10
CA ARG A 353 -4.25 16.99 30.07
C ARG A 353 -3.59 17.29 31.41
N GLY A 354 -4.23 16.91 32.52
CA GLY A 354 -3.70 17.15 33.86
C GLY A 354 -2.65 16.13 34.31
N MET A 355 -2.45 15.05 33.57
CA MET A 355 -1.45 14.05 33.92
C MET A 355 -0.10 14.43 33.29
N PRO A 356 1.01 14.42 34.06
CA PRO A 356 2.31 14.70 33.50
C PRO A 356 2.59 13.72 32.35
N ILE A 357 2.97 14.27 31.20
CA ILE A 357 3.65 13.50 30.17
C ILE A 357 5.01 13.21 30.80
N ILE A 358 5.26 11.97 31.18
CA ILE A 358 6.62 11.54 31.51
C ILE A 358 7.36 11.51 30.17
N GLU A 359 7.77 12.68 29.71
CA GLU A 359 8.65 12.78 28.55
C GLU A 359 9.98 12.13 28.93
N PRO A 360 10.47 11.12 28.19
CA PRO A 360 11.90 10.95 28.13
C PRO A 360 12.44 12.24 27.51
N LYS A 361 13.08 13.10 28.33
CA LYS A 361 13.59 14.43 27.96
C LYS A 361 14.06 14.45 26.49
N ARG A 362 13.29 15.04 25.57
CA ARG A 362 13.72 15.26 24.18
C ARG A 362 13.51 16.71 23.75
N ARG A 363 14.63 17.32 23.37
CA ARG A 363 14.67 18.63 22.69
C ARG A 363 13.96 18.52 21.34
N ARG A 364 13.25 19.60 20.98
CA ARG A 364 12.61 19.79 19.67
C ARG A 364 13.65 19.65 18.55
N THR A 365 13.55 18.60 17.76
CA THR A 365 14.19 18.51 16.44
C THR A 365 13.12 18.17 15.41
N LYS A 366 13.01 18.98 14.36
CA LYS A 366 12.22 18.65 13.17
C LYS A 366 12.95 17.52 12.45
N VAL A 367 12.55 16.27 12.67
CA VAL A 367 13.10 15.12 11.94
C VAL A 367 12.30 14.92 10.66
N ALA A 368 13.03 14.71 9.57
CA ALA A 368 12.52 14.45 8.24
C ALA A 368 11.82 13.07 8.18
N VAL A 369 10.66 13.07 7.51
CA VAL A 369 9.86 11.94 7.01
C VAL A 369 10.49 10.56 7.26
N THR A 370 9.94 9.85 8.24
CA THR A 370 10.41 8.54 8.72
C THR A 370 9.39 7.45 8.37
N ASN A 371 9.89 6.28 7.94
CA ASN A 371 9.10 5.05 7.87
C ASN A 371 9.48 4.20 9.10
N ALA A 372 8.50 3.77 9.88
CA ALA A 372 8.68 2.79 10.94
C ALA A 372 8.44 1.37 10.40
N ALA A 373 9.37 0.46 10.67
CA ALA A 373 9.22 -0.97 10.43
C ALA A 373 8.87 -1.69 11.73
N ILE A 374 7.82 -2.49 11.71
CA ILE A 374 7.57 -3.52 12.73
C ILE A 374 8.25 -4.78 12.21
N VAL A 375 9.30 -5.20 12.92
CA VAL A 375 9.98 -6.49 12.74
C VAL A 375 9.48 -7.43 13.81
#